data_AF-W4PEJ7-F1
#
_entry.id   AF-W4PEJ7-F1
#
_cell.length_a   1.000
_cell.length_b   1.000
_cell.length_c   1.000
_cell.angle_alpha   90.00
_cell.angle_beta   90.00
_cell.angle_gamma   90.00
#
_symmetry.space_group_name_H-M   'P 1'
#
loop_
_entity.id
_entity.type
_entity.pdbx_description
1 polymer ?
#
loop_
_entity_poly.entity_id
_entity_poly.type
_entity_poly.pdbx_seq_one_letter_code
_entity_poly.pdbx_strand_id
1 'polypeptide(L)' 'MELLETIKTTTQEAVRMPEKRLVYGISGIAQLFNCSMTTANRIKASGRINGAIMQNGRTIVVDADLALKLFNTNNKL' A
#
# COMPACT_ATOMS: atom_id res chain seq x y z
N MET A 1 -10.21 49.38 1.25
CA MET A 1 -10.36 48.95 -0.16
C MET A 1 -9.07 49.31 -0.84
N GLU A 2 -8.28 48.42 -1.41
CA GLU A 2 -8.54 47.06 -1.87
C GLU A 2 -7.17 46.56 -2.36
N LEU A 3 -6.29 46.12 -1.45
CA LEU A 3 -4.93 45.73 -1.85
C LEU A 3 -4.26 44.72 -0.90
N LEU A 4 -5.06 44.04 -0.06
CA LEU A 4 -4.57 42.97 0.81
C LEU A 4 -5.34 41.65 0.62
N GLU A 5 -6.19 41.54 -0.41
CA GLU A 5 -6.96 40.32 -0.69
C GLU A 5 -6.36 39.45 -1.81
N THR A 6 -5.26 39.89 -2.44
CA THR A 6 -4.68 39.20 -3.61
C THR A 6 -3.64 38.10 -3.28
N ILE A 7 -3.31 37.86 -2.00
CA ILE A 7 -2.33 36.82 -1.58
C ILE A 7 -2.97 35.58 -0.95
N LYS A 8 -4.29 35.38 -1.07
CA LYS A 8 -5.00 34.19 -0.55
C LYS A 8 -5.32 33.13 -1.60
N THR A 9 -4.81 33.25 -2.81
CA THR A 9 -5.06 32.28 -3.88
C THR A 9 -3.74 31.93 -4.53
N THR A 10 -3.46 30.64 -4.64
CA THR A 10 -2.26 30.01 -5.21
C THR A 10 -1.27 29.46 -4.18
N THR A 11 -1.71 28.41 -3.47
CA THR A 11 -0.81 27.26 -3.25
C THR A 11 -1.54 26.01 -3.68
N GLN A 12 -1.64 25.91 -5.01
CA GLN A 12 -1.47 24.69 -5.79
C GLN A 12 -2.09 23.44 -5.14
N GLU A 13 -3.30 23.12 -5.56
CA GLU A 13 -3.81 21.76 -5.59
C GLU A 13 -2.87 20.92 -6.47
N ALA A 14 -1.74 20.51 -5.91
CA ALA A 14 -0.95 19.44 -6.48
C ALA A 14 -1.91 18.27 -6.62
N VAL A 15 -2.15 17.83 -7.86
CA VAL A 15 -2.86 16.59 -8.15
C VAL A 15 -2.18 15.53 -7.30
N ARG A 16 -2.79 15.20 -6.17
CA ARG A 16 -2.28 14.19 -5.25
C ARG A 16 -2.48 12.88 -5.98
N MET A 17 -1.52 12.51 -6.83
CA MET A 17 -1.40 11.14 -7.27
C MET A 17 -1.48 10.32 -6.00
N PRO A 18 -2.40 9.35 -5.90
CA PRO A 18 -2.53 8.57 -4.68
C PRO A 18 -1.15 8.00 -4.37
N GLU A 19 -0.56 8.44 -3.27
CA GLU A 19 0.71 7.92 -2.80
C GLU A 19 0.48 6.43 -2.58
N LYS A 20 0.95 5.62 -3.53
CA LYS A 20 0.80 4.17 -3.45
C LYS A 20 1.56 3.73 -2.22
N ARG A 21 0.84 3.17 -1.26
CA ARG A 21 1.45 2.67 -0.03
C ARG A 21 2.17 1.37 -0.37
N LEU A 22 3.49 1.44 -0.55
CA LEU A 22 4.32 0.28 -0.77
C LEU A 22 4.90 -0.21 0.56
N VAL A 23 4.85 -1.51 0.79
CA VAL A 23 5.52 -2.19 1.91
C VAL A 23 6.61 -3.11 1.39
N TYR A 24 7.65 -3.30 2.19
CA TYR A 24 8.88 -3.97 1.76
C TYR A 24 9.15 -5.21 2.60
N GLY A 25 9.54 -6.30 1.93
CA GLY A 25 9.92 -7.55 2.56
C GLY A 25 8.76 -8.29 3.24
N ILE A 26 9.11 -9.39 3.92
CA ILE A 26 8.17 -10.15 4.74
C ILE A 26 7.71 -9.37 5.97
N SER A 27 8.59 -8.53 6.53
CA SER A 27 8.26 -7.65 7.65
C SER A 27 7.17 -6.66 7.26
N GLY A 28 7.22 -6.08 6.06
CA GLY A 28 6.18 -5.20 5.55
C GLY A 28 4.83 -5.89 5.43
N ILE A 29 4.81 -7.15 4.96
CA ILE A 29 3.59 -7.97 4.92
C ILE A 29 3.06 -8.25 6.34
N ALA A 30 3.94 -8.60 7.27
CA ALA A 30 3.58 -8.86 8.66
C ALA A 30 2.97 -7.62 9.34
N GLN A 31 3.54 -6.45 9.10
CA GLN A 31 3.03 -5.17 9.59
C GLN A 31 1.69 -4.81 8.93
N LEU A 32 1.56 -5.02 7.62
CA LEU A 32 0.33 -4.71 6.88
C LEU A 32 -0.88 -5.50 7.40
N PHE A 33 -0.69 -6.79 7.68
CA PHE A 33 -1.75 -7.67 8.18
C PHE A 33 -1.78 -7.82 9.71
N ASN A 34 -0.92 -7.07 10.41
CA ASN A 34 -0.72 -7.14 11.86
C ASN A 34 -0.63 -8.60 12.37
N CYS A 35 0.23 -9.40 11.75
CA CYS A 35 0.39 -10.82 12.02
C CYS A 35 1.85 -11.21 12.27
N SER A 36 2.09 -12.44 12.76
CA SER A 36 3.44 -12.97 12.95
C SER A 36 4.19 -13.13 11.62
N MET A 37 5.52 -13.13 11.66
CA MET A 37 6.36 -13.41 10.48
C MET A 37 6.05 -14.78 9.86
N THR A 38 5.73 -15.79 10.67
CA THR A 38 5.34 -17.12 10.20
C THR A 38 4.03 -17.09 9.42
N THR A 39 3.04 -16.34 9.90
CA THR A 39 1.76 -16.14 9.22
C THR A 39 1.93 -15.35 7.94
N ALA A 40 2.74 -14.28 7.94
CA ALA A 40 3.07 -13.51 6.75
C ALA A 40 3.73 -14.36 5.65
N ASN A 41 4.66 -15.25 6.03
CA ASN A 41 5.26 -16.22 5.11
C ASN A 41 4.22 -17.18 4.52
N ARG A 42 3.29 -17.67 5.34
CA ARG A 42 2.18 -18.51 4.86
C ARG A 42 1.25 -17.75 3.92
N ILE A 43 0.93 -16.49 4.20
CA ILE A 43 0.12 -15.64 3.32
C ILE A 43 0.81 -15.47 1.96
N LYS A 44 2.11 -15.18 1.96
CA LYS A 44 2.91 -15.12 0.73
C LYS A 44 2.91 -16.46 -0.02
N ALA A 45 3.18 -17.57 0.68
CA ALA A 45 3.24 -18.91 0.10
C ALA A 45 1.88 -19.39 -0.43
N SER A 46 0.78 -18.97 0.19
CA SER A 46 -0.58 -19.34 -0.21
C SER A 46 -1.03 -18.71 -1.53
N GLY A 47 -0.28 -17.73 -2.05
CA GLY A 47 -0.60 -17.07 -3.31
C GLY A 47 -1.77 -16.07 -3.28
N ARG A 48 -2.43 -15.91 -2.12
CA ARG A 48 -3.63 -15.04 -1.95
C ARG A 48 -3.41 -13.57 -2.35
N ILE A 49 -2.17 -13.09 -2.24
CA ILE A 49 -1.79 -11.70 -2.52
C ILE A 49 -0.79 -11.57 -3.68
N ASN A 50 -0.61 -12.61 -4.50
CA ASN A 50 0.40 -12.60 -5.58
C ASN A 50 0.23 -11.43 -6.56
N GLY A 51 -1.01 -11.01 -6.84
CA GLY A 51 -1.27 -9.85 -7.69
C GLY A 51 -0.77 -8.52 -7.14
N ALA A 52 -0.48 -8.45 -5.83
CA ALA A 52 0.08 -7.27 -5.17
C ALA A 52 1.59 -7.37 -4.92
N ILE A 53 2.21 -8.53 -5.14
CA ILE A 53 3.63 -8.77 -4.88
C ILE A 53 4.45 -8.54 -6.15
N MET A 54 5.45 -7.68 -6.06
CA MET A 54 6.53 -7.54 -7.02
C MET A 54 7.82 -8.05 -6.37
N GLN A 55 8.38 -9.13 -6.91
CA GLN A 55 9.61 -9.73 -6.39
C GLN A 55 10.72 -9.65 -7.43
N ASN A 56 11.87 -9.09 -7.03
CA ASN A 56 13.12 -9.14 -7.78
C ASN A 56 14.20 -9.80 -6.91
N GLY A 57 14.51 -11.07 -7.18
CA GLY A 57 15.41 -11.86 -6.34
C GLY A 57 14.92 -11.98 -4.89
N ARG A 58 15.71 -11.51 -3.92
CA ARG A 58 15.34 -11.47 -2.49
C ARG A 58 14.50 -10.24 -2.12
N THR A 59 14.49 -9.21 -2.97
CA THR A 59 13.74 -7.99 -2.74
C THR A 59 12.27 -8.24 -3.06
N ILE A 60 11.41 -7.96 -2.08
CA ILE A 60 9.96 -8.08 -2.21
C ILE A 60 9.38 -6.70 -1.94
N VAL A 61 8.60 -6.21 -2.89
CA VAL A 61 7.82 -4.98 -2.78
C VAL A 61 6.36 -5.36 -2.92
N VAL A 62 5.50 -4.87 -2.04
CA VAL A 62 4.08 -5.19 -2.05
C VAL A 62 3.27 -3.91 -2.04
N ASP A 63 2.31 -3.82 -2.95
CA ASP A 63 1.30 -2.77 -2.92
C ASP A 63 0.29 -3.07 -1.79
N ALA A 64 0.24 -2.21 -0.77
CA ALA A 64 -0.56 -2.43 0.42
C ALA A 64 -2.07 -2.41 0.14
N ASP A 65 -2.51 -1.47 -0.70
CA ASP A 65 -3.93 -1.27 -0.99
C ASP A 65 -4.46 -2.45 -1.82
N LEU A 66 -3.67 -2.89 -2.79
CA LEU A 66 -4.03 -4.06 -3.60
C LEU A 66 -3.97 -5.35 -2.77
N ALA A 67 -2.99 -5.50 -1.88
CA ALA A 67 -2.86 -6.67 -1.02
C ALA A 67 -4.06 -6.82 -0.07
N LEU A 68 -4.55 -5.73 0.53
CA LEU A 68 -5.75 -5.75 1.37
C LEU A 68 -7.00 -6.13 0.57
N LYS A 69 -7.16 -5.58 -0.64
CA LYS A 69 -8.28 -5.89 -1.53
C LYS A 69 -8.32 -7.37 -1.94
N LEU A 70 -7.17 -7.92 -2.33
CA LEU A 70 -7.03 -9.33 -2.70
C LEU A 70 -7.24 -10.26 -1.51
N PHE A 71 -6.76 -9.88 -0.33
CA PHE A 71 -6.91 -10.68 0.88
C PHE A 71 -8.39 -10.85 1.27
N ASN A 72 -9.18 -9.78 1.15
CA ASN A 72 -10.62 -9.79 1.45
C ASN A 72 -11.46 -10.56 0.40
N THR A 73 -11.08 -10.47 -0.88
CA THR A 73 -11.83 -11.12 -1.98
C THR A 73 -11.78 -12.65 -1.90
N ASN A 74 -10.66 -13.21 -1.44
CA ASN A 74 -10.47 -14.65 -1.26
C ASN A 74 -11.05 -15.19 0.06
N ASN A 75 -11.86 -14.39 0.75
CA ASN A 75 -12.56 -14.75 1.98
C ASN A 75 -14.08 -14.70 1.79
N LYS A 76 -14.57 -15.01 0.58
CA LYS A 76 -15.98 -15.30 0.37
C LYS A 76 -16.31 -16.61 1.06
N LEU A 77 -17.04 -16.50 2.17
CA LEU A 77 -17.86 -17.57 2.74
C LEU A 77 -18.81 -18.15 1.68
#